data_AF-A0A661R3X6-F1
#
_entry.id   AF-A0A661R3X6-F1
#
_cell.length_a   1.000
_cell.length_b   1.000
_cell.length_c   1.000
_cell.angle_alpha   90.00
_cell.angle_beta   90.00
_cell.angle_gamma   90.00
#
_symmetry.space_group_name_H-M   'P 1'
#
loop_
_entity.id
_entity.type
_entity.pdbx_description
1 polymer ?
#
loop_
_entity_poly.entity_id
_entity_poly.type
_entity_poly.pdbx_seq_one_letter_code
_entity_poly.pdbx_strand_id
1 'polypeptide(L)'
;MFRFASPWFFLLLIPAWGFLIYTLKKEKTNTIHVSGLDGLSTVPTSVGARISGLLPWLKVLAVSCMILALARPQSGDEKINVMTEGVNIILALDLSESMRALDFKRDNEIITRL
;
A
#
# COMPACT_ATOMS: atom_id res chain seq x y z
N MET A 1 -13.45 6.61 0.01
CA MET A 1 -13.73 5.60 1.08
C MET A 1 -12.64 4.53 1.05
N PHE A 2 -12.14 4.06 2.19
CA PHE A 2 -11.11 2.99 2.22
C PHE A 2 -11.77 1.61 2.22
N ARG A 3 -11.40 0.74 1.30
CA ARG A 3 -11.91 -0.65 1.21
C ARG A 3 -10.82 -1.61 0.76
N PHE A 4 -10.94 -2.88 1.12
CA PHE A 4 -10.16 -3.97 0.53
C PHE A 4 -11.01 -4.66 -0.52
N ALA A 5 -10.47 -4.85 -1.73
CA ALA A 5 -11.22 -5.54 -2.80
C ALA A 5 -11.28 -7.07 -2.56
N SER A 6 -10.30 -7.61 -1.84
CA SER A 6 -10.16 -9.05 -1.61
C SER A 6 -9.76 -9.37 -0.16
N PRO A 7 -10.61 -9.04 0.85
CA PRO A 7 -10.28 -9.18 2.27
C PRO A 7 -10.06 -10.64 2.71
N TRP A 8 -10.57 -11.63 1.98
CA TRP A 8 -10.40 -13.05 2.30
C TRP A 8 -8.93 -13.52 2.31
N PHE A 9 -8.01 -12.81 1.63
CA PHE A 9 -6.58 -13.13 1.69
C PHE A 9 -6.00 -13.02 3.11
N PHE A 10 -6.64 -12.27 4.02
CA PHE A 10 -6.24 -12.24 5.43
C PHE A 10 -6.31 -13.60 6.12
N LEU A 11 -7.09 -14.56 5.60
CA LEU A 11 -7.10 -15.94 6.11
C LEU A 11 -5.73 -16.62 5.97
N LEU A 12 -4.88 -16.19 5.02
CA LEU A 12 -3.51 -16.69 4.87
C LEU A 12 -2.58 -16.25 6.01
N LEU A 13 -2.98 -15.28 6.84
CA LEU A 13 -2.21 -14.95 8.04
C LEU A 13 -2.23 -16.10 9.06
N ILE A 14 -3.30 -16.88 9.11
CA ILE A 14 -3.41 -18.02 10.05
C ILE A 14 -2.29 -19.05 9.82
N PRO A 15 -2.09 -19.60 8.60
CA PRO A 15 -0.98 -20.53 8.36
C PRO A 15 0.39 -19.83 8.47
N ALA A 16 0.52 -18.54 8.15
CA ALA A 16 1.79 -17.81 8.32
C ALA A 16 2.21 -17.70 9.80
N TRP A 17 1.27 -17.37 10.68
CA TRP A 17 1.50 -17.35 12.13
C TRP A 17 1.64 -18.75 12.72
N GLY A 18 0.88 -19.73 12.21
CA GLY A 18 1.05 -21.14 12.57
C GLY A 18 2.45 -21.66 12.25
N PHE A 19 2.99 -21.30 11.08
CA PHE A 19 4.36 -21.61 10.70
C PHE A 19 5.38 -20.94 11.62
N LEU A 20 5.18 -19.67 11.99
CA LEU A 20 6.06 -18.98 12.95
C LEU A 20 6.11 -19.74 14.28
N ILE A 21 4.94 -20.02 14.88
CA ILE A 21 4.85 -20.73 16.15
C ILE A 21 5.50 -22.11 16.05
N TYR A 22 5.27 -22.83 14.96
CA TYR A 22 5.93 -24.12 14.71
C TYR A 22 7.46 -23.98 14.66
N THR A 23 7.99 -22.98 13.95
CA THR A 23 9.45 -22.76 13.88
C THR A 23 10.07 -22.31 15.20
N LEU A 24 9.32 -21.58 16.04
CA LEU A 24 9.78 -21.16 17.37
C LEU A 24 9.70 -22.30 18.40
N LYS A 25 8.70 -23.18 18.28
CA LYS A 25 8.54 -24.38 19.13
C LYS A 25 9.47 -25.51 18.73
N LYS A 26 9.99 -25.52 17.51
CA LYS A 26 10.98 -26.50 17.08
C LYS A 26 12.26 -26.26 17.87
N GLU A 27 12.42 -27.01 18.96
CA GLU A 27 13.68 -27.19 19.69
C GLU A 27 14.82 -27.28 18.69
N LYS A 28 15.90 -26.52 18.93
CA LYS A 28 17.13 -26.51 18.10
C LYS A 28 17.83 -27.88 18.23
N THR A 29 17.25 -28.87 17.59
CA THR A 29 17.63 -30.29 17.63
C THR A 29 18.75 -30.63 16.64
N ASN A 30 19.29 -29.62 15.93
CA ASN A 30 20.56 -29.78 15.21
C ASN A 30 21.73 -29.66 16.19
N THR A 31 21.79 -30.56 17.16
CA THR A 31 22.96 -30.77 18.00
C THR A 31 23.92 -31.68 17.25
N ILE A 32 25.06 -31.14 16.86
CA ILE A 32 26.17 -31.95 16.37
C ILE A 32 26.81 -32.58 17.61
N HIS A 33 26.86 -33.91 17.67
CA HIS A 33 27.57 -34.61 18.73
C HIS A 33 29.07 -34.43 18.51
N VAL A 34 29.74 -33.77 19.44
CA VAL A 34 31.18 -33.55 19.42
C VAL A 34 31.78 -34.08 20.72
N SER A 35 32.88 -34.82 20.63
CA SER A 35 33.47 -35.57 21.74
C SER A 35 34.17 -34.71 22.81
N GLY A 36 34.24 -33.39 22.63
CA GLY A 36 34.81 -32.45 23.61
C GLY A 36 34.38 -31.02 23.34
N LEU A 37 34.07 -30.28 24.40
CA LEU A 37 33.62 -28.86 24.34
C LEU A 37 34.66 -27.88 24.89
N ASP A 38 35.83 -28.38 25.31
CA ASP A 38 36.81 -27.64 26.11
C ASP A 38 37.44 -26.43 25.41
N GLY A 39 37.32 -26.33 24.08
CA GLY A 39 37.80 -25.19 23.29
C GLY A 39 36.71 -24.25 22.77
N LEU A 40 35.43 -24.50 23.07
CA LEU A 40 34.31 -23.77 22.43
C LEU A 40 33.90 -22.51 23.20
N SER A 41 34.26 -22.40 24.49
CA SER A 41 33.93 -21.27 25.36
C SER A 41 34.65 -19.96 25.00
N THR A 42 35.73 -20.04 24.20
CA THR A 42 36.53 -18.88 23.76
C THR A 42 36.13 -18.36 22.39
N VAL A 43 35.22 -19.03 21.68
CA VAL A 43 34.82 -18.64 20.32
C VAL A 43 33.83 -17.46 20.39
N PRO A 44 34.14 -16.31 19.76
CA PRO A 44 33.24 -15.18 19.75
C PRO A 44 31.96 -15.49 18.94
N THR A 45 30.81 -15.05 19.46
CA THR A 45 29.54 -15.19 18.73
C THR A 45 29.59 -14.38 17.44
N SER A 46 29.43 -15.05 16.29
CA SER A 46 29.29 -14.36 15.00
C SER A 46 28.06 -13.45 14.97
N VAL A 47 28.15 -12.34 14.24
CA VAL A 47 27.03 -11.43 13.96
C VAL A 47 25.84 -12.21 13.36
N GLY A 48 26.11 -13.18 12.49
CA GLY A 48 25.06 -14.05 11.92
C GLY A 48 24.32 -14.87 12.97
N ALA A 49 25.03 -15.36 14.00
CA ALA A 49 24.42 -16.07 15.12
C ALA A 49 23.53 -15.14 15.97
N ARG A 50 23.95 -13.88 16.16
CA ARG A 50 23.17 -12.87 16.89
C ARG A 50 21.87 -12.50 16.16
N ILE A 51 21.91 -12.35 14.84
CA ILE A 51 20.75 -11.93 14.03
C ILE A 51 19.83 -13.12 13.68
N SER A 52 20.32 -14.37 13.81
CA SER A 52 19.55 -15.57 13.47
C SER A 52 18.18 -15.68 14.16
N GLY A 53 18.03 -15.14 15.38
CA GLY A 53 16.77 -15.11 16.10
C GLY A 53 15.73 -14.14 15.52
N LEU A 54 16.17 -13.12 14.77
CA LEU A 54 15.30 -12.14 14.10
C LEU A 54 14.76 -12.66 12.75
N LEU A 55 15.46 -13.60 12.13
CA LEU A 55 15.15 -14.12 10.80
C LEU A 55 13.72 -14.71 10.66
N PRO A 56 13.20 -15.50 11.62
CA PRO A 56 11.82 -16.00 11.57
C PRO A 56 10.79 -14.88 11.56
N TRP A 57 11.00 -13.83 12.37
CA TRP A 57 10.11 -12.66 12.43
C TRP A 57 10.10 -11.90 11.11
N LEU A 58 11.27 -11.68 10.51
CA LEU A 58 11.39 -10.98 9.23
C LEU A 58 10.66 -11.73 8.10
N LYS A 59 10.72 -13.06 8.09
CA LYS A 59 9.98 -13.89 7.12
C LYS A 59 8.47 -13.72 7.26
N VAL A 60 7.95 -13.75 8.49
CA VAL A 60 6.51 -13.57 8.75
C VAL A 60 6.05 -12.18 8.38
N LEU A 61 6.86 -11.16 8.68
CA LEU A 61 6.56 -9.79 8.31
C LEU A 61 6.51 -9.64 6.78
N ALA A 62 7.48 -10.21 6.05
CA ALA A 62 7.48 -10.20 4.59
C ALA A 62 6.23 -10.87 4.01
N VAL A 63 5.84 -12.05 4.53
CA VAL A 63 4.61 -12.75 4.11
C VAL A 63 3.37 -11.92 4.47
N SER A 64 3.33 -11.28 5.63
CA SER A 64 2.22 -10.42 6.05
C SER A 64 2.06 -9.21 5.14
N CYS A 65 3.16 -8.55 4.75
CA CYS A 65 3.15 -7.47 3.76
C CYS A 65 2.66 -7.95 2.39
N MET A 66 3.06 -9.14 1.95
CA MET A 66 2.58 -9.73 0.71
C MET A 66 1.07 -10.02 0.76
N ILE A 67 0.55 -10.53 1.89
CA ILE A 67 -0.88 -10.75 2.11
C ILE A 67 -1.65 -9.41 2.09
N LEU A 68 -1.12 -8.37 2.74
CA LEU A 68 -1.70 -7.03 2.70
C LEU A 68 -1.78 -6.48 1.27
N ALA A 69 -0.74 -6.67 0.46
CA ALA A 69 -0.76 -6.29 -0.94
C ALA A 69 -1.81 -7.09 -1.74
N LEU A 70 -1.93 -8.40 -1.51
CA LEU A 70 -2.95 -9.26 -2.12
C LEU A 70 -4.38 -8.92 -1.70
N ALA A 71 -4.59 -8.38 -0.50
CA ALA A 71 -5.90 -7.90 -0.06
C ALA A 71 -6.39 -6.67 -0.86
N ARG A 72 -5.51 -6.06 -1.68
CA ARG A 72 -5.78 -4.92 -2.56
C ARG A 72 -6.45 -3.76 -1.81
N PRO A 73 -5.71 -3.06 -0.93
CA PRO A 73 -6.20 -1.83 -0.30
C PRO A 73 -6.50 -0.79 -1.40
N GLN A 74 -7.72 -0.27 -1.38
CA GLN A 74 -8.19 0.76 -2.29
C GLN A 74 -8.58 1.99 -1.47
N SER A 75 -7.99 3.13 -1.83
CA SER A 75 -8.43 4.45 -1.38
C SER A 75 -8.70 5.28 -2.63
N GLY A 76 -9.93 5.75 -2.78
CA GLY A 76 -10.33 6.56 -3.91
C GLY A 76 -11.72 7.16 -3.72
N ASP A 77 -11.96 8.19 -4.50
CA ASP A 77 -13.27 8.81 -4.63
C ASP A 77 -14.00 8.17 -5.80
N GLU A 78 -15.19 7.65 -5.54
CA GLU A 78 -16.04 7.08 -6.56
C GLU A 78 -16.79 8.23 -7.24
N LYS A 79 -16.39 8.56 -8.47
CA LYS A 79 -17.17 9.48 -9.32
C LYS A 79 -18.37 8.72 -9.87
N ILE A 80 -19.48 8.80 -9.15
CA ILE A 80 -20.75 8.23 -9.61
C ILE A 80 -21.29 9.17 -10.69
N ASN A 81 -21.22 8.77 -11.96
CA ASN A 81 -21.93 9.44 -13.04
C ASN A 81 -23.41 9.10 -12.89
N VAL A 82 -24.15 9.98 -12.24
CA VAL A 82 -25.60 9.89 -12.18
C VAL A 82 -26.12 10.38 -13.53
N MET A 83 -26.67 9.44 -14.32
CA MET A 83 -27.41 9.78 -15.55
C MET A 83 -28.72 10.45 -15.14
N THR A 84 -28.65 11.75 -14.90
CA THR A 84 -29.86 12.59 -14.78
C THR A 84 -30.44 12.82 -16.16
N GLU A 85 -31.72 13.21 -16.23
CA GLU A 85 -32.30 13.75 -17.45
C GLU A 85 -31.39 14.86 -17.97
N GLY A 86 -30.86 14.67 -19.18
CA GLY A 86 -30.03 15.66 -19.84
C GLY A 86 -30.88 16.88 -20.17
N VAL A 87 -30.45 18.06 -19.74
CA VAL A 87 -31.07 19.32 -20.15
C VAL A 87 -30.45 19.77 -21.47
N ASN A 88 -31.29 20.13 -22.44
CA ASN A 88 -30.84 20.79 -23.67
C ASN A 88 -30.51 22.25 -23.36
N ILE A 89 -29.22 22.59 -23.30
CA ILE A 89 -28.77 23.96 -23.07
C ILE A 89 -28.60 24.65 -24.42
N ILE A 90 -29.48 25.60 -24.73
CA ILE A 90 -29.34 26.48 -25.88
C ILE A 90 -28.61 27.74 -25.40
N LEU A 91 -27.44 28.00 -25.98
CA LEU A 91 -26.68 29.22 -25.72
C LEU A 91 -26.98 30.24 -26.82
N ALA A 92 -27.63 31.34 -26.45
CA ALA A 92 -27.78 32.50 -27.31
C ALA A 92 -26.73 33.54 -26.92
N LEU A 93 -25.80 33.83 -27.83
CA LEU A 93 -24.76 34.85 -27.65
C LEU A 93 -25.12 36.07 -28.48
N ASP A 94 -25.05 37.26 -27.86
CA ASP A 94 -25.19 38.51 -28.59
C ASP A 94 -23.89 38.82 -29.36
N LEU A 95 -24.04 39.18 -30.64
CA LEU A 95 -22.96 39.58 -31.54
C LEU A 95 -23.08 41.05 -31.97
N SER A 96 -23.89 41.83 -31.27
CA SER A 96 -24.02 43.27 -31.48
C SER A 96 -22.68 43.99 -31.29
N GLU A 97 -22.56 45.16 -31.92
CA GLU A 97 -21.33 45.96 -31.84
C GLU A 97 -20.95 46.30 -30.39
N SER A 98 -21.94 46.47 -29.51
CA SER A 98 -21.73 46.71 -28.08
C SER A 98 -20.96 45.59 -27.36
N MET A 99 -20.94 44.38 -27.90
CA MET A 99 -20.19 43.24 -27.36
C MET A 99 -18.70 43.32 -27.68
N ARG A 100 -18.29 44.19 -28.62
CA ARG A 100 -16.89 44.47 -28.96
C ARG A 100 -16.27 45.58 -28.09
N ALA A 101 -16.99 46.08 -27.10
CA ALA A 101 -16.45 47.04 -26.14
C ALA A 101 -15.26 46.44 -25.38
N LEU A 102 -14.16 47.18 -25.29
CA LEU A 102 -12.93 46.80 -24.60
C LEU A 102 -12.98 47.24 -23.13
N ASP A 103 -13.91 46.67 -22.38
CA ASP A 103 -14.19 47.06 -21.00
C ASP A 103 -14.03 45.92 -19.99
N PHE A 104 -13.70 44.71 -20.44
CA PHE A 104 -13.43 43.56 -19.58
C PHE A 104 -11.92 43.38 -19.36
N LYS A 105 -11.53 42.84 -18.20
CA LYS A 105 -10.12 42.56 -17.87
C LYS A 105 -9.93 41.10 -17.47
N ARG A 106 -9.03 40.41 -18.16
CA ARG A 106 -8.66 39.02 -17.88
C ARG A 106 -7.15 38.87 -18.00
N ASP A 107 -6.52 38.21 -17.03
CA ASP A 107 -5.08 37.95 -17.03
C ASP A 107 -4.23 39.20 -17.31
N ASN A 108 -4.63 40.33 -16.72
CA ASN A 108 -4.04 41.66 -16.91
C ASN A 108 -4.20 42.31 -18.30
N GLU A 109 -4.91 41.70 -19.25
CA GLU A 109 -5.23 42.26 -20.56
C GLU A 109 -6.67 42.81 -20.60
N ILE A 110 -6.86 43.89 -21.36
CA ILE A 110 -8.21 44.42 -21.66
C ILE A 110 -8.74 43.67 -22.87
N ILE A 111 -9.90 43.04 -22.70
CA ILE A 111 -10.55 42.19 -23.70
C ILE A 111 -11.98 42.66 -23.98
N THR A 112 -12.55 42.13 -25.07
CA THR A 112 -13.96 42.31 -25.41
C THR A 112 -14.87 41.53 -24.46
N ARG A 113 -16.18 41.77 -24.55
CA ARG A 113 -17.20 41.02 -23.79
C ARG A 113 -17.48 39.61 -24.37
N LEU A 114 -16.97 39.35 -25.58
CA LEU A 114 -16.89 38.04 -26.24
C LEU A 114 -15.62 37.30 -25.84
#